data_AF-A0AAU9IES8-F1
#
_entry.id   AF-A0AAU9IES8-F1
#
_cell.length_a   1.000
_cell.length_b   1.000
_cell.length_c   1.000
_cell.angle_alpha   90.00
_cell.angle_beta   90.00
_cell.angle_gamma   90.00
#
_symmetry.space_group_name_H-M   'P 1'
#
loop_
_entity.id
_entity.type
_entity.pdbx_description
1 polymer ?
#
loop_
_entity_poly.entity_id
_entity_poly.type
_entity_poly.pdbx_seq_one_letter_code
_entity_poly.pdbx_strand_id
1 'polypeptide(L)'
;MKKIVLLYLIFTIGNAESCKVDSDCDDYYNCESGSCERKELFPMENLEIIGTILIVIVSALSNSSGIGGGGLNILICILFFKFEPSNSVPLSQVIILGGSLTTIIIQIPSRHPVKDRPLIDYDLISFVISPMLLGASIGVILNESFPSWLILALLTLLLGFMLYNSIKKYIKLSEKEAELRNKEKEIENTNLIENNEQSNTEN
;
A
#
# COMPACT_ATOMS: atom_id res chain seq x y z
N MET A 1 9.87 14.20 29.07
CA MET A 1 9.56 12.78 28.78
C MET A 1 8.69 12.13 29.85
N LYS A 2 9.06 12.08 31.15
CA LYS A 2 8.22 11.50 32.22
C LYS A 2 6.80 12.07 32.32
N LYS A 3 6.61 13.38 32.13
CA LYS A 3 5.27 14.03 32.18
C LYS A 3 4.37 13.64 31.00
N ILE A 4 4.92 13.35 29.83
CA ILE A 4 4.14 12.90 28.66
C ILE A 4 3.70 11.45 28.86
N VAL A 5 4.60 10.58 29.33
CA VAL A 5 4.26 9.18 29.67
C VAL A 5 3.22 9.11 30.80
N LEU A 6 3.31 10.00 31.80
CA LEU A 6 2.34 10.08 32.89
C LEU A 6 0.96 10.55 32.40
N LEU A 7 0.92 11.52 31.47
CA LEU A 7 -0.34 12.03 30.90
C LEU A 7 -0.98 11.02 29.95
N TYR A 8 -0.17 10.23 29.25
CA TYR A 8 -0.61 9.05 28.50
C TYR A 8 -1.20 7.97 29.40
N LEU A 9 -0.52 7.64 30.51
CA LEU A 9 -1.02 6.67 31.48
C LEU A 9 -2.35 7.11 32.11
N ILE A 10 -2.49 8.41 32.41
CA ILE A 10 -3.75 8.97 32.94
C ILE A 10 -4.87 8.92 31.88
N PHE A 11 -4.55 9.12 30.60
CA PHE A 11 -5.53 9.01 29.52
C PHE A 11 -5.93 7.56 29.22
N THR A 12 -5.02 6.59 29.39
CA THR A 12 -5.30 5.16 29.16
C THR A 12 -6.02 4.47 30.32
N ILE A 13 -5.88 4.96 31.56
CA ILE A 13 -6.56 4.38 32.74
C ILE A 13 -8.00 4.91 32.89
N GLY A 14 -8.38 5.97 32.15
CA GLY A 14 -9.68 6.64 32.26
C GLY A 14 -10.89 5.87 31.71
N ASN A 15 -10.69 4.81 30.91
CA ASN A 15 -11.77 4.02 30.32
C ASN A 15 -11.55 2.53 30.54
N ALA A 16 -11.56 2.09 31.80
CA ALA A 16 -11.96 0.72 32.09
C ALA A 16 -13.49 0.73 32.26
N GLU A 17 -14.22 0.68 31.14
CA GLU A 17 -15.64 0.33 31.18
C GLU A 17 -15.72 -1.14 31.63
N SER A 18 -16.00 -1.36 32.92
CA SER A 18 -16.44 -2.67 33.38
C SER A 18 -17.79 -2.97 32.75
N CYS A 19 -17.82 -3.86 31.76
CA CYS A 19 -19.05 -4.30 31.12
C CYS A 19 -19.76 -5.37 31.97
N LYS A 20 -21.10 -5.38 31.95
CA LYS A 20 -21.91 -6.49 32.50
C LYS A 20 -22.72 -7.19 31.43
N VAL A 21 -22.98 -6.52 30.31
CA VAL A 21 -23.73 -7.04 29.15
C VAL A 21 -22.98 -6.62 27.89
N ASP A 22 -23.06 -7.43 26.83
CA ASP A 22 -22.42 -7.14 25.54
C ASP A 22 -22.84 -5.79 24.93
N SER A 23 -24.00 -5.25 25.32
CA SER A 23 -24.49 -3.93 24.89
C SER A 23 -23.78 -2.74 25.53
N ASP A 24 -22.97 -2.97 26.56
CA ASP A 24 -22.17 -1.92 27.22
C ASP A 24 -20.86 -1.65 26.46
N CYS A 25 -20.51 -2.48 25.47
CA CYS A 25 -19.30 -2.36 24.67
C CYS A 25 -19.60 -1.76 23.28
N ASP A 26 -18.64 -1.04 22.69
CA ASP A 26 -18.72 -0.49 21.33
C ASP A 26 -18.88 -1.63 20.29
N ASP A 27 -19.44 -1.33 19.11
CA ASP A 27 -19.57 -2.30 18.03
C ASP A 27 -18.21 -3.01 17.81
N TYR A 28 -18.22 -4.33 17.60
CA TYR A 28 -17.04 -5.24 17.51
C TYR A 28 -16.40 -5.74 18.83
N TYR A 29 -16.92 -5.38 20.00
CA TYR A 29 -16.45 -5.91 21.29
C TYR A 29 -17.55 -6.73 22.00
N ASN A 30 -17.16 -7.83 22.65
CA ASN A 30 -18.00 -8.64 23.52
C ASN A 30 -17.53 -8.52 24.96
N CYS A 31 -18.45 -8.70 25.91
CA CYS A 31 -18.11 -8.68 27.31
C CYS A 31 -17.69 -10.08 27.78
N GLU A 32 -16.38 -10.35 27.85
CA GLU A 32 -15.86 -11.53 28.52
C GLU A 32 -15.26 -11.15 29.88
N SER A 33 -15.72 -11.82 30.94
CA SER A 33 -15.18 -11.70 32.30
C SER A 33 -15.13 -10.26 32.88
N GLY A 34 -16.02 -9.36 32.43
CA GLY A 34 -16.12 -7.98 32.95
C GLY A 34 -15.21 -6.97 32.25
N SER A 35 -14.59 -7.36 31.13
CA SER A 35 -13.83 -6.50 30.22
C SER A 35 -14.34 -6.66 28.79
N CYS A 36 -14.43 -5.54 28.05
CA CYS A 36 -14.77 -5.57 26.63
C CYS A 36 -13.58 -6.12 25.82
N GLU A 37 -13.67 -7.37 25.36
CA GLU A 37 -12.69 -7.97 24.47
C GLU A 37 -13.20 -7.96 23.02
N ARG A 38 -12.30 -7.85 22.04
CA ARG A 38 -12.69 -7.81 20.63
C ARG A 38 -13.24 -9.17 20.18
N LYS A 39 -14.35 -9.17 19.43
CA LYS A 39 -14.91 -10.37 18.79
C LYS A 39 -13.89 -11.06 17.88
N GLU A 40 -13.92 -12.39 17.85
CA GLU A 40 -13.19 -13.14 16.84
C GLU A 40 -13.69 -12.79 15.43
N LEU A 41 -12.81 -12.88 14.42
CA LEU A 41 -13.05 -12.49 13.02
C LEU A 41 -14.23 -13.24 12.33
N PHE A 42 -14.82 -14.22 13.02
CA PHE A 42 -16.00 -14.96 12.64
C PHE A 42 -16.99 -14.84 13.81
N PRO A 43 -18.16 -14.19 13.71
CA PRO A 43 -19.02 -13.95 12.53
C PRO A 43 -18.85 -12.58 11.85
N MET A 44 -18.81 -12.59 10.50
CA MET A 44 -18.61 -11.38 9.68
C MET A 44 -19.86 -10.50 9.65
N GLU A 45 -19.73 -9.26 10.10
CA GLU A 45 -20.78 -8.24 9.90
C GLU A 45 -20.73 -7.65 8.48
N ASN A 46 -21.82 -7.04 8.02
CA ASN A 46 -21.94 -6.53 6.64
C ASN A 46 -20.83 -5.54 6.26
N LEU A 47 -20.32 -4.76 7.23
CA LEU A 47 -19.23 -3.81 7.03
C LEU A 47 -17.87 -4.50 6.79
N GLU A 48 -17.60 -5.60 7.49
CA GLU A 48 -16.38 -6.40 7.31
C GLU A 48 -16.36 -7.13 5.97
N ILE A 49 -17.53 -7.58 5.49
CA ILE A 49 -17.68 -8.17 4.15
C ILE A 49 -17.32 -7.13 3.08
N ILE A 50 -17.86 -5.90 3.19
CA ILE A 50 -17.53 -4.81 2.27
C ILE A 50 -16.04 -4.48 2.32
N GLY A 51 -15.47 -4.39 3.53
CA GLY A 51 -14.04 -4.13 3.74
C GLY A 51 -13.16 -5.21 3.08
N THR A 52 -13.52 -6.48 3.23
CA THR A 52 -12.80 -7.61 2.63
C THR A 52 -12.82 -7.56 1.11
N ILE A 53 -13.99 -7.31 0.50
CA ILE A 53 -14.10 -7.16 -0.96
C ILE A 53 -13.23 -6.00 -1.46
N LEU A 54 -13.22 -4.89 -0.72
CA LEU A 54 -12.44 -3.71 -1.08
C LEU A 54 -10.94 -3.96 -1.00
N ILE A 55 -10.46 -4.68 0.03
CA ILE A 55 -9.06 -5.12 0.15
C ILE A 55 -8.66 -5.98 -1.05
N VAL A 56 -9.51 -6.90 -1.50
CA VAL A 56 -9.21 -7.74 -2.66
C VAL A 56 -9.05 -6.90 -3.93
N ILE A 57 -9.97 -5.97 -4.19
CA ILE A 57 -9.91 -5.09 -5.36
C ILE A 57 -8.66 -4.20 -5.33
N VAL A 58 -8.40 -3.55 -4.19
CA VAL A 58 -7.25 -2.67 -4.02
C VAL A 58 -5.93 -3.44 -4.13
N SER A 59 -5.86 -4.64 -3.57
CA SER A 59 -4.68 -5.50 -3.66
C SER A 59 -4.44 -5.97 -5.10
N ALA A 60 -5.49 -6.34 -5.84
CA ALA A 60 -5.38 -6.71 -7.24
C ALA A 60 -4.83 -5.56 -8.10
N LEU A 61 -5.39 -4.35 -7.94
CA LEU A 61 -4.91 -3.16 -8.66
C LEU A 61 -3.47 -2.80 -8.24
N SER A 62 -3.15 -2.86 -6.96
CA SER A 62 -1.83 -2.54 -6.44
C SER A 62 -0.75 -3.53 -6.91
N ASN A 63 -1.10 -4.81 -7.04
CA ASN A 63 -0.20 -5.83 -7.59
C ASN A 63 0.06 -5.61 -9.07
N SER A 64 -0.96 -5.21 -9.84
CA SER A 64 -0.77 -4.84 -11.26
C SER A 64 0.15 -3.61 -11.43
N SER A 65 0.16 -2.71 -10.45
CA SER A 65 1.07 -1.56 -10.41
C SER A 65 2.49 -1.89 -9.89
N GLY A 66 2.71 -3.09 -9.34
CA GLY A 66 4.00 -3.50 -8.76
C GLY A 66 4.35 -2.87 -7.40
N ILE A 67 3.38 -2.28 -6.70
CA ILE A 67 3.60 -1.58 -5.41
C ILE A 67 3.15 -2.44 -4.21
N GLY A 68 2.22 -3.38 -4.41
CA GLY A 68 1.76 -4.30 -3.36
C GLY A 68 0.74 -3.72 -2.36
N GLY A 69 0.47 -2.40 -2.37
CA GLY A 69 -0.75 -1.83 -1.76
C GLY A 69 -0.78 -1.74 -0.23
N GLY A 70 0.32 -2.03 0.46
CA GLY A 70 0.34 -2.18 1.91
C GLY A 70 -0.21 -0.99 2.71
N GLY A 71 0.11 0.24 2.29
CA GLY A 71 -0.38 1.45 2.96
C GLY A 71 -1.90 1.64 2.84
N LEU A 72 -2.50 1.26 1.71
CA LEU A 72 -3.95 1.32 1.52
C LEU A 72 -4.65 0.19 2.30
N ASN A 73 -4.09 -1.02 2.26
CA ASN A 73 -4.63 -2.15 3.01
C ASN A 73 -4.68 -1.85 4.52
N ILE A 74 -3.65 -1.19 5.09
CA ILE A 74 -3.64 -0.77 6.50
C ILE A 74 -4.77 0.22 6.79
N LEU A 75 -4.99 1.22 5.92
CA LEU A 75 -6.08 2.20 6.10
C LEU A 75 -7.46 1.52 6.06
N ILE A 76 -7.65 0.57 5.15
CA ILE A 76 -8.91 -0.16 5.03
C ILE A 76 -9.13 -1.03 6.29
N CYS A 77 -8.10 -1.70 6.79
CA CYS A 77 -8.15 -2.46 8.04
C CYS A 77 -8.58 -1.58 9.23
N ILE A 78 -7.99 -0.39 9.36
CA ILE A 78 -8.31 0.54 10.46
C ILE A 78 -9.72 1.12 10.31
N LEU A 79 -10.16 1.46 9.09
CA LEU A 79 -11.45 2.12 8.87
C LEU A 79 -12.65 1.16 8.94
N PHE A 80 -12.53 -0.04 8.37
CA PHE A 80 -13.64 -0.98 8.26
C PHE A 80 -13.69 -1.97 9.42
N PHE A 81 -12.53 -2.47 9.88
CA PHE A 81 -12.45 -3.45 10.95
C PHE A 81 -12.19 -2.79 12.32
N LYS A 82 -12.01 -1.46 12.36
CA LYS A 82 -11.65 -0.69 13.58
C LYS A 82 -10.47 -1.31 14.35
N PHE A 83 -9.52 -1.89 13.62
CA PHE A 83 -8.34 -2.51 14.21
C PHE A 83 -7.33 -1.45 14.63
N GLU A 84 -6.67 -1.70 15.76
CA GLU A 84 -5.53 -0.88 16.14
C GLU A 84 -4.39 -1.06 15.13
N PRO A 85 -3.56 -0.02 14.91
CA PRO A 85 -2.44 -0.09 13.98
C PRO A 85 -1.46 -1.23 14.30
N SER A 86 -1.29 -1.57 15.58
CA SER A 86 -0.43 -2.68 16.02
C SER A 86 -0.80 -4.02 15.37
N ASN A 87 -2.11 -4.30 15.24
CA ASN A 87 -2.60 -5.55 14.67
C ASN A 87 -2.83 -5.44 13.16
N SER A 88 -3.18 -4.26 12.67
CA SER A 88 -3.45 -4.02 11.25
C SER A 88 -2.20 -4.10 10.38
N VAL A 89 -1.05 -3.64 10.90
CA VAL A 89 0.21 -3.60 10.15
C VAL A 89 0.71 -5.02 9.81
N PRO A 90 0.82 -5.97 10.76
CA PRO A 90 1.18 -7.36 10.45
C PRO A 90 0.19 -8.04 9.50
N LEU A 91 -1.12 -7.83 9.68
CA LEU A 91 -2.14 -8.41 8.79
C LEU A 91 -1.96 -7.96 7.34
N SER A 92 -1.69 -6.67 7.12
CA SER A 92 -1.41 -6.15 5.77
C SER A 92 -0.15 -6.78 5.16
N GLN A 93 0.90 -7.01 5.95
CA GLN A 93 2.12 -7.65 5.45
C GLN A 93 1.89 -9.09 4.95
N VAL A 94 1.00 -9.85 5.60
CA VAL A 94 0.63 -11.20 5.14
C VAL A 94 -0.09 -11.12 3.78
N ILE A 95 -0.97 -10.14 3.57
CA ILE A 95 -1.66 -9.93 2.29
C ILE A 95 -0.65 -9.60 1.18
N ILE A 96 0.29 -8.69 1.45
CA ILE A 96 1.34 -8.29 0.49
C ILE A 96 2.25 -9.47 0.17
N LEU A 97 2.61 -10.28 1.17
CA LEU A 97 3.42 -11.48 1.00
C LEU A 97 2.73 -12.49 0.07
N GLY A 98 1.43 -12.72 0.25
CA GLY A 98 0.64 -13.59 -0.62
C GLY A 98 0.62 -13.11 -2.08
N GLY A 99 0.42 -11.80 -2.29
CA GLY A 99 0.48 -11.19 -3.62
C GLY A 99 1.87 -11.36 -4.27
N SER A 100 2.92 -11.05 -3.51
CA SER A 100 4.31 -11.15 -3.98
C SER A 100 4.72 -12.58 -4.29
N LEU A 101 4.31 -13.55 -3.47
CA LEU A 101 4.56 -14.97 -3.70
C LEU A 101 3.92 -15.44 -5.01
N THR A 102 2.69 -15.01 -5.28
CA THR A 102 1.98 -15.32 -6.52
C THR A 102 2.73 -14.77 -7.73
N THR A 103 3.17 -13.50 -7.68
CA THR A 103 3.97 -12.90 -8.75
C THR A 103 5.28 -13.64 -8.97
N ILE A 104 5.99 -14.02 -7.90
CA ILE A 104 7.24 -14.78 -7.99
C ILE A 104 7.02 -16.13 -8.68
N ILE A 105 5.98 -16.88 -8.29
CA ILE A 105 5.66 -18.18 -8.89
C ILE A 105 5.43 -18.05 -10.40
N ILE A 106 4.71 -17.00 -10.83
CA ILE A 106 4.43 -16.74 -12.25
C ILE A 106 5.71 -16.30 -12.99
N GLN A 107 6.58 -15.52 -12.33
CA GLN A 107 7.74 -14.90 -12.97
C GLN A 107 8.99 -15.78 -13.01
N ILE A 108 9.16 -16.70 -12.06
CA ILE A 108 10.29 -17.66 -11.99
C ILE A 108 10.58 -18.38 -13.33
N PRO A 109 9.58 -18.96 -14.03
CA PRO A 109 9.84 -19.67 -15.29
C PRO A 109 10.18 -18.76 -16.47
N SER A 110 10.05 -17.43 -16.33
CA SER A 110 10.30 -16.49 -17.42
C SER A 110 11.79 -16.21 -17.62
N ARG A 111 12.26 -16.35 -18.87
CA ARG A 111 13.64 -16.01 -19.27
C ARG A 111 13.71 -14.70 -20.05
N HIS A 112 14.88 -14.06 -20.00
CA HIS A 112 15.13 -12.83 -20.72
C HIS A 112 15.12 -13.08 -22.25
N PRO A 113 14.47 -12.21 -23.06
CA PRO A 113 14.26 -12.48 -24.49
C PRO A 113 15.54 -12.50 -25.34
N VAL A 114 16.61 -11.83 -24.90
CA VAL A 114 17.85 -11.63 -25.68
C VAL A 114 19.09 -12.33 -25.09
N LYS A 115 19.05 -12.73 -23.81
CA LYS A 115 20.22 -13.28 -23.10
C LYS A 115 19.78 -14.50 -22.31
N ASP A 116 20.61 -15.53 -22.22
CA ASP A 116 20.29 -16.74 -21.46
C ASP A 116 20.45 -16.55 -19.94
N ARG A 117 19.66 -15.63 -19.39
CA ARG A 117 19.62 -15.29 -17.97
C ARG A 117 18.16 -15.28 -17.49
N PRO A 118 17.92 -15.56 -16.19
CA PRO A 118 16.60 -15.34 -15.61
C PRO A 118 16.17 -13.87 -15.79
N LEU A 119 14.86 -13.65 -15.91
CA LEU A 119 14.32 -12.29 -16.00
C LEU A 119 14.58 -11.48 -14.71
N ILE A 120 14.63 -12.17 -13.58
CA ILE A 120 14.88 -11.61 -12.25
C ILE A 120 16.38 -11.38 -12.04
N ASP A 121 16.76 -10.16 -11.66
CA ASP A 121 18.14 -9.80 -11.30
C ASP A 121 18.38 -10.02 -9.79
N TYR A 122 18.97 -11.17 -9.44
CA TYR A 122 19.18 -11.57 -8.06
C TYR A 122 20.28 -10.77 -7.35
N ASP A 123 21.23 -10.20 -8.08
CA ASP A 123 22.31 -9.39 -7.50
C ASP A 123 21.75 -8.08 -6.96
N LEU A 124 20.85 -7.44 -7.71
CA LEU A 124 20.15 -6.24 -7.26
C LEU A 124 19.26 -6.53 -6.05
N ILE A 125 18.55 -7.66 -6.06
CA ILE A 125 17.65 -8.05 -4.96
C ILE A 125 18.43 -8.26 -3.66
N SER A 126 19.59 -8.92 -3.74
CA SER A 126 20.45 -9.15 -2.57
C SER A 126 20.90 -7.84 -1.91
N PHE A 127 21.15 -6.81 -2.70
CA PHE A 127 21.49 -5.48 -2.19
C PHE A 127 20.30 -4.76 -1.54
N VAL A 128 19.09 -4.90 -2.10
CA VAL A 128 17.88 -4.19 -1.63
C VAL A 128 17.23 -4.86 -0.41
N ILE A 129 17.29 -6.19 -0.32
CA ILE A 129 16.59 -6.94 0.74
C ILE A 129 17.13 -6.63 2.14
N SER A 130 18.45 -6.44 2.27
CA SER A 130 19.12 -6.20 3.55
C SER A 130 18.65 -4.90 4.24
N PRO A 131 18.69 -3.71 3.59
CA PRO A 131 18.20 -2.49 4.20
C PRO A 131 16.67 -2.48 4.37
N MET A 132 15.90 -3.14 3.48
CA MET A 132 14.45 -3.27 3.65
C MET A 132 14.09 -4.04 4.92
N LEU A 133 14.74 -5.18 5.17
CA LEU A 133 14.45 -6.01 6.33
C LEU A 133 14.83 -5.32 7.64
N LEU A 134 15.96 -4.61 7.66
CA LEU A 134 16.37 -3.78 8.81
C LEU A 134 15.35 -2.66 9.07
N GLY A 135 14.94 -1.94 8.02
CA GLY A 135 13.95 -0.87 8.12
C GLY A 135 12.59 -1.38 8.62
N ALA A 136 12.12 -2.51 8.11
CA ALA A 136 10.85 -3.12 8.52
C ALA A 136 10.89 -3.55 9.99
N SER A 137 11.98 -4.20 10.42
CA SER A 137 12.14 -4.67 11.80
C SER A 137 12.14 -3.50 12.80
N ILE A 138 12.89 -2.44 12.49
CA ILE A 138 12.91 -1.22 13.30
C ILE A 138 11.52 -0.56 13.30
N GLY A 139 10.86 -0.51 12.14
CA GLY A 139 9.52 0.05 11.99
C GLY A 139 8.48 -0.65 12.88
N VAL A 140 8.50 -1.98 12.96
CA VAL A 140 7.58 -2.75 13.82
C VAL A 140 7.81 -2.45 15.30
N ILE A 141 9.07 -2.39 15.74
CA ILE A 141 9.40 -2.06 17.15
C ILE A 141 8.93 -0.63 17.49
N LEU A 142 9.10 0.31 16.56
CA LEU A 142 8.60 1.67 16.73
C LEU A 142 7.07 1.74 16.74
N ASN A 143 6.40 0.91 15.93
CA ASN A 143 4.94 0.82 15.88
C ASN A 143 4.32 0.38 17.21
N GLU A 144 4.98 -0.50 17.95
CA GLU A 144 4.53 -0.91 19.29
C GLU A 144 4.90 0.12 20.38
N SER A 145 6.02 0.83 20.20
CA SER A 145 6.50 1.81 21.17
C SER A 145 5.73 3.14 21.16
N PHE A 146 5.09 3.47 20.03
CA PHE A 146 4.38 4.72 19.84
C PHE A 146 2.85 4.56 20.02
N PRO A 147 2.17 5.65 20.41
CA PRO A 147 0.72 5.62 20.59
C PRO A 147 -0.04 5.62 19.25
N SER A 148 -1.18 4.92 19.22
CA SER A 148 -1.96 4.61 18.00
C SER A 148 -2.31 5.83 17.15
N TRP A 149 -2.65 6.97 17.76
CA TRP A 149 -3.01 8.20 17.02
C TRP A 149 -1.81 8.85 16.33
N LEU A 150 -0.61 8.76 16.92
CA LEU A 150 0.61 9.28 16.30
C LEU A 150 0.97 8.47 15.05
N ILE A 151 0.84 7.15 15.13
CA ILE A 151 1.09 6.23 14.01
C ILE A 151 0.09 6.48 12.89
N LEU A 152 -1.20 6.62 13.21
CA LEU A 152 -2.24 6.91 12.23
C LEU A 152 -2.00 8.26 11.52
N ALA A 153 -1.61 9.29 12.28
CA ALA A 153 -1.27 10.60 11.71
C ALA A 153 -0.05 10.50 10.78
N LEU A 154 0.99 9.76 11.19
CA LEU A 154 2.20 9.58 10.41
C LEU A 154 1.93 8.79 9.11
N LEU A 155 1.15 7.72 9.18
CA LEU A 155 0.73 6.92 8.02
C LEU A 155 -0.08 7.77 7.03
N THR A 156 -1.05 8.54 7.53
CA THR A 156 -1.90 9.41 6.70
C THR A 156 -1.07 10.50 6.01
N LEU A 157 -0.16 11.15 6.75
CA LEU A 157 0.73 12.17 6.19
C LEU A 157 1.70 11.59 5.16
N LEU A 158 2.28 10.42 5.44
CA LEU A 158 3.18 9.73 4.51
C LEU A 158 2.47 9.36 3.22
N LEU A 159 1.26 8.79 3.31
CA LEU A 159 0.45 8.46 2.14
C LEU A 159 0.06 9.72 1.35
N GLY A 160 -0.37 10.79 2.04
CA GLY A 160 -0.65 12.07 1.41
C GLY A 160 0.57 12.66 0.68
N PHE A 161 1.75 12.59 1.30
CA PHE A 161 3.00 13.05 0.69
C PHE A 161 3.41 12.21 -0.52
N MET A 162 3.28 10.89 -0.44
CA MET A 162 3.53 9.97 -1.56
C MET A 162 2.57 10.24 -2.72
N LEU A 163 1.29 10.47 -2.44
CA LEU A 163 0.29 10.83 -3.45
C LEU A 163 0.64 12.15 -4.13
N TYR A 164 0.98 13.19 -3.36
CA TYR A 164 1.40 14.48 -3.90
C TYR A 164 2.61 14.35 -4.84
N ASN A 165 3.65 13.62 -4.40
CA ASN A 165 4.83 13.39 -5.22
C ASN A 165 4.53 12.56 -6.47
N SER A 166 3.62 11.59 -6.36
CA SER A 166 3.20 10.76 -7.49
C SER A 166 2.45 11.58 -8.53
N ILE A 167 1.50 12.43 -8.11
CA ILE A 167 0.76 13.33 -9.00
C ILE A 167 1.72 14.31 -9.70
N LYS A 168 2.65 14.91 -8.95
CA LYS A 168 3.64 15.83 -9.53
C LYS A 168 4.51 15.16 -10.58
N LYS A 169 4.99 13.94 -10.31
CA LYS A 169 5.77 13.15 -11.28
C LYS A 169 4.93 12.77 -12.49
N TYR A 170 3.66 12.40 -12.28
CA TYR A 170 2.71 12.05 -13.32
C TYR A 170 2.47 13.22 -14.28
N ILE A 171 2.18 14.43 -13.77
CA ILE A 171 1.97 15.63 -14.62
C ILE A 171 3.22 15.91 -15.46
N LYS A 172 4.40 15.91 -14.84
CA LYS A 172 5.68 16.15 -15.54
C LYS A 172 5.98 15.09 -16.61
N LEU A 173 5.59 13.84 -16.37
CA LEU A 173 5.76 12.77 -17.36
C LEU A 173 4.78 12.96 -18.52
N SER A 174 3.52 13.29 -18.23
CA SER A 174 2.49 13.55 -19.24
C SER A 174 2.87 14.69 -20.18
N GLU A 175 3.48 15.77 -19.66
CA GLU A 175 3.98 16.88 -20.46
C GLU A 175 5.09 16.43 -21.41
N LYS A 176 6.07 15.68 -20.91
CA LYS A 176 7.16 15.13 -21.74
C LYS A 176 6.67 14.21 -22.84
N GLU A 177 5.70 13.35 -22.53
CA GLU A 177 5.11 12.47 -23.54
C GLU A 177 4.32 13.26 -24.60
N ALA A 178 3.65 14.36 -24.23
CA ALA A 178 2.97 15.22 -25.19
C ALA A 178 3.96 15.91 -26.15
N GLU A 179 5.09 16.39 -25.63
CA GLU A 179 6.16 16.97 -26.47
C GLU A 179 6.76 15.95 -27.45
N LEU A 180 7.04 14.73 -26.98
CA LEU A 180 7.58 13.66 -27.83
C LEU A 180 6.58 13.28 -28.93
N ARG A 181 5.29 13.12 -28.59
CA ARG A 181 4.24 12.83 -29.58
C ARG A 181 4.08 13.93 -30.63
N ASN A 182 4.26 15.19 -30.26
CA ASN A 182 4.20 16.28 -31.24
C ASN A 182 5.41 16.28 -32.18
N LYS A 183 6.62 16.04 -31.65
CA LYS A 183 7.84 15.91 -32.48
C LYS A 183 7.76 14.73 -33.44
N GLU A 184 7.21 13.59 -33.01
CA GLU A 184 6.99 12.43 -33.88
C GLU A 184 6.03 12.77 -35.03
N LYS A 185 4.93 13.49 -34.76
CA LYS A 185 3.99 13.96 -35.80
C LYS A 185 4.62 14.96 -36.75
N GLU A 186 5.49 15.85 -36.27
CA GLU A 186 6.22 16.79 -37.13
C GLU A 186 7.17 16.04 -38.07
N ILE A 187 7.94 15.08 -37.56
CA ILE A 187 8.84 14.26 -38.38
C ILE A 187 8.05 13.44 -39.41
N GLU A 188 6.92 12.87 -39.04
CA GLU A 188 6.04 12.13 -39.95
C GLU A 188 5.48 13.04 -41.07
N ASN A 189 5.02 14.24 -40.72
CA ASN A 189 4.55 15.21 -41.70
C ASN A 189 5.66 15.68 -42.65
N THR A 190 6.88 15.90 -42.15
CA THR A 190 8.04 16.25 -43.00
C THR A 190 8.37 15.13 -43.97
N ASN A 191 8.42 13.87 -43.51
CA ASN A 191 8.66 12.72 -44.37
C ASN A 191 7.57 12.54 -45.45
N LEU A 192 6.30 12.83 -45.12
CA LEU A 192 5.20 12.78 -46.10
C LEU A 192 5.33 13.87 -47.17
N ILE A 193 5.79 15.07 -46.81
CA ILE A 193 6.05 16.15 -47.77
C ILE A 193 7.20 15.76 -48.72
N GLU A 194 8.31 15.25 -48.18
CA GLU A 194 9.45 14.80 -49.00
C GLU A 194 9.07 13.68 -49.98
N ASN A 195 8.30 12.68 -49.52
CA ASN A 195 7.82 11.60 -50.38
C ASN A 195 6.86 12.10 -51.49
N ASN A 196 6.00 13.07 -51.18
CA ASN A 196 5.10 13.67 -52.17
C ASN A 196 5.85 14.51 -53.20
N GLU A 197 6.90 15.26 -52.80
CA GLU A 197 7.74 16.01 -53.74
C GLU A 197 8.51 15.08 -54.68
N GLN A 198 9.08 13.98 -54.18
CA GLN A 198 9.75 12.99 -55.01
C GLN A 198 8.80 12.35 -56.05
N SER A 199 7.57 12.03 -55.67
CA SER A 199 6.58 11.44 -56.58
C SER A 199 6.09 12.40 -57.69
N ASN A 200 6.16 13.71 -57.49
CA ASN A 200 5.78 14.71 -58.49
C ASN A 200 6.92 15.06 -59.46
N THR A 201 8.16 14.64 -59.17
CA THR A 201 9.33 14.93 -60.02
C THR A 201 9.61 13.81 -61.04
N GLU A 202 8.99 12.64 -60.87
CA GLU A 202 9.13 11.47 -61.75
C GLU A 202 8.03 11.33 -62.83
N ASN A 203 7.03 12.22 -62.87
CA ASN A 203 5.99 12.30 -63.92
C ASN A 203 6.21 13.49 -64.86
#